data_AF-A0A428XMF3-F1
#
_entry.id   AF-A0A428XMF3-F1
#
_cell.length_a   1.000
_cell.length_b   1.000
_cell.length_c   1.000
_cell.angle_alpha   90.00
_cell.angle_beta   90.00
_cell.angle_gamma   90.00
#
_symmetry.space_group_name_H-M   'P 1'
#
loop_
_entity.id
_entity.type
_entity.pdbx_description
1 polymer ?
#
loop_
_entity_poly.entity_id
_entity_poly.type
_entity_poly.pdbx_seq_one_letter_code
_entity_poly.pdbx_strand_id
1 'polypeptide(L)'
;MLGIEGYEPDWHHDAEALAALHRARFSRLIGRELVAGWLMWDLSERGWFADGPVVLGFGGTNVEITHRKFDECAITWNRVDMSAPIDWYATGIQLDWRADPHAALRNARGRVLREVNIVERTTVAEWRPRVLHAVEFLFEGARLAVFNAMDENGLTDVPELDLPVNSWRRVHVA
;
A
#
# COMPACT_ATOMS: atom_id res chain seq x y z
N MET A 1 -15.14 2.18 -7.36
CA MET A 1 -14.79 3.60 -7.49
C MET A 1 -14.56 4.10 -6.07
N LEU A 2 -13.33 4.42 -5.67
CA LEU A 2 -12.99 4.56 -4.23
C LEU A 2 -13.37 5.93 -3.64
N GLY A 3 -14.48 6.52 -4.10
CA GLY A 3 -14.93 7.86 -3.70
C GLY A 3 -13.95 9.00 -3.98
N ILE A 4 -12.90 8.76 -4.75
CA ILE A 4 -11.88 9.74 -5.15
C ILE A 4 -12.08 10.03 -6.64
N GLU A 5 -12.29 11.30 -6.98
CA GLU A 5 -12.54 11.75 -8.34
C GLU A 5 -11.36 11.39 -9.28
N GLY A 6 -11.67 10.77 -10.42
CA GLY A 6 -10.67 10.39 -11.43
C GLY A 6 -9.71 9.27 -11.01
N TYR A 7 -9.87 8.69 -9.81
CA TYR A 7 -9.02 7.63 -9.32
C TYR A 7 -9.51 6.25 -9.79
N GLU A 8 -8.88 5.77 -10.86
CA GLU A 8 -9.15 4.48 -11.48
C GLU A 8 -7.87 3.63 -11.47
N PRO A 9 -7.66 2.83 -10.41
CA PRO A 9 -6.51 1.93 -10.33
C PRO A 9 -6.68 0.68 -11.20
N ASP A 10 -5.58 0.24 -11.82
CA ASP A 10 -5.47 -1.04 -12.50
C ASP A 10 -5.12 -2.14 -11.50
N TRP A 11 -5.87 -3.25 -11.54
CA TRP A 11 -5.78 -4.31 -10.54
C TRP A 11 -4.95 -5.47 -11.05
N HIS A 12 -3.98 -5.88 -10.24
CA HIS A 12 -3.07 -6.97 -10.55
C HIS A 12 -3.21 -8.08 -9.52
N HIS A 13 -2.85 -9.29 -9.93
CA HIS A 13 -2.95 -10.50 -9.10
C HIS A 13 -1.68 -11.36 -9.14
N ASP A 14 -0.64 -10.91 -9.86
CA ASP A 14 0.63 -11.60 -10.05
C ASP A 14 1.78 -10.68 -9.64
N ALA A 15 2.66 -11.15 -8.74
CA ALA A 15 3.72 -10.31 -8.20
C ALA A 15 4.83 -10.01 -9.20
N GLU A 16 5.14 -10.93 -10.10
CA GLU A 16 6.21 -10.72 -11.08
C GLU A 16 5.79 -9.67 -12.10
N ALA A 17 4.56 -9.74 -12.59
CA ALA A 17 3.98 -8.75 -13.48
C ALA A 17 3.86 -7.39 -12.80
N LEU A 18 3.35 -7.33 -11.57
CA LEU A 18 3.23 -6.08 -10.81
C LEU A 18 4.61 -5.47 -10.50
N ALA A 19 5.60 -6.29 -10.11
CA ALA A 19 6.97 -5.84 -9.88
C ALA A 19 7.59 -5.29 -11.17
N ALA A 20 7.48 -6.02 -12.28
CA ALA A 20 8.02 -5.61 -13.56
C ALA A 20 7.40 -4.29 -14.05
N LEU A 21 6.08 -4.13 -13.90
CA LEU A 21 5.36 -2.93 -14.31
C LEU A 21 5.85 -1.67 -13.59
N HIS A 22 6.15 -1.78 -12.30
CA HIS A 22 6.51 -0.61 -11.47
C HIS A 22 8.01 -0.46 -11.18
N ARG A 23 8.85 -1.44 -11.55
CA ARG A 23 10.31 -1.46 -11.31
C ARG A 23 10.99 -0.14 -11.64
N ALA A 24 10.76 0.38 -12.85
CA ALA A 24 11.43 1.61 -13.29
C ALA A 24 11.03 2.85 -12.48
N ARG A 25 9.80 2.90 -11.94
CA ARG A 25 9.34 4.01 -11.10
C ARG A 25 9.89 3.88 -9.68
N PHE A 26 9.83 2.69 -9.09
CA PHE A 26 10.41 2.45 -7.77
C PHE A 26 11.93 2.62 -7.74
N SER A 27 12.65 2.23 -8.80
CA SER A 27 14.10 2.46 -8.92
C SER A 27 14.48 3.93 -8.80
N ARG A 28 13.60 4.86 -9.20
CA ARG A 28 13.81 6.31 -9.06
C ARG A 28 13.48 6.83 -7.66
N LEU A 29 12.72 6.07 -6.87
CA LEU A 29 12.43 6.39 -5.48
C LEU A 29 13.49 5.87 -4.50
N ILE A 30 14.29 4.88 -4.89
CA ILE A 30 15.42 4.43 -4.05
C ILE A 30 16.34 5.61 -3.76
N GLY A 31 16.71 5.77 -2.48
CA GLY A 31 17.49 6.90 -1.99
C GLY A 31 16.67 8.14 -1.62
N ARG A 32 15.34 8.13 -1.78
CA ARG A 32 14.44 9.21 -1.36
C ARG A 32 13.86 8.95 0.02
N GLU A 33 13.64 10.02 0.78
CA GLU A 33 12.99 9.94 2.10
C GLU A 33 11.46 9.89 1.98
N LEU A 34 10.82 9.11 2.85
CA LEU A 34 9.37 9.21 3.04
C LEU A 34 9.03 10.50 3.79
N VAL A 35 8.34 11.43 3.14
CA VAL A 35 7.93 12.71 3.73
C VAL A 35 6.80 12.51 4.74
N ALA A 36 5.78 11.75 4.35
CA ALA A 36 4.66 11.31 5.17
C ALA A 36 3.89 10.20 4.44
N GLY A 37 3.07 9.45 5.19
CA GLY A 37 1.99 8.66 4.63
C GLY A 37 0.63 9.29 4.97
N TRP A 38 -0.34 9.15 4.07
CA TRP A 38 -1.72 9.61 4.28
C TRP A 38 -2.69 8.46 4.15
N LEU A 39 -3.65 8.44 5.07
CA LEU A 39 -4.73 7.48 5.09
C LEU A 39 -6.06 8.23 5.03
N MET A 40 -7.05 7.63 4.37
CA MET A 40 -8.43 8.08 4.47
C MET A 40 -8.91 7.89 5.91
N TRP A 41 -9.52 8.92 6.46
CA TRP A 41 -9.87 8.98 7.87
C TRP A 41 -11.35 9.27 8.03
N ASP A 42 -12.05 8.38 8.73
CA ASP A 42 -13.44 8.61 9.11
C ASP A 42 -13.50 9.61 10.26
N LEU A 43 -14.07 10.79 9.99
CA LEU A 43 -14.20 11.86 10.97
C LEU A 43 -15.19 11.50 12.09
N SER A 44 -16.20 10.69 11.78
CA SER A 44 -17.26 10.27 12.71
C SER A 44 -16.73 9.20 13.66
N GLU A 45 -16.14 8.14 13.09
CA GLU A 45 -15.58 7.02 13.86
C GLU A 45 -14.19 7.33 14.44
N ARG A 46 -13.58 8.45 14.01
CA ARG A 46 -12.22 8.86 14.39
C ARG A 46 -11.23 7.73 14.18
N GLY A 47 -11.32 7.09 13.01
CA GLY A 47 -10.59 5.88 12.68
C GLY A 47 -10.06 5.90 11.26
N TRP A 48 -9.11 5.01 11.00
CA TRP A 48 -8.65 4.75 9.65
C TRP A 48 -9.75 4.04 8.86
N PHE A 49 -10.11 4.62 7.72
CA PHE A 49 -11.00 4.01 6.75
C PHE A 49 -10.16 3.18 5.74
N ALA A 50 -10.07 1.87 5.98
CA ALA A 50 -9.09 0.98 5.38
C ALA A 50 -9.37 0.56 3.91
N ASP A 51 -10.60 0.78 3.42
CA ASP A 51 -10.97 0.57 2.02
C ASP A 51 -10.25 1.54 1.05
N GLY A 52 -9.81 2.69 1.56
CA GLY A 52 -9.11 3.72 0.79
C GLY A 52 -7.66 3.35 0.45
N PRO A 53 -7.06 3.97 -0.59
CA PRO A 53 -5.63 3.78 -0.85
C PRO A 53 -4.77 4.26 0.34
N VAL A 54 -3.67 3.56 0.57
CA VAL A 54 -2.55 4.07 1.36
C VAL A 54 -1.68 4.92 0.45
N VAL A 55 -1.49 6.19 0.79
CA VAL A 55 -0.66 7.12 0.01
C VAL A 55 0.68 7.32 0.72
N LEU A 56 1.79 7.06 0.05
CA LEU A 56 3.16 7.30 0.54
C LEU A 56 3.83 8.40 -0.28
N GLY A 57 4.22 9.51 0.35
CA GLY A 57 4.79 10.66 -0.36
C GLY A 57 6.28 10.79 -0.21
N PHE A 58 6.96 10.94 -1.34
CA PHE A 58 8.41 11.12 -1.47
C PHE A 58 8.75 12.53 -2.01
N GLY A 59 8.03 13.52 -1.48
CA GLY A 59 8.09 14.93 -1.90
C GLY A 59 7.20 15.18 -3.12
N GLY A 60 7.80 15.21 -4.31
CA GLY A 60 7.07 15.43 -5.58
C GLY A 60 6.49 14.17 -6.21
N THR A 61 6.40 13.07 -5.46
CA THR A 61 5.88 11.79 -5.96
C THR A 61 5.15 11.06 -4.87
N ASN A 62 3.88 10.75 -5.12
CA ASN A 62 3.05 9.89 -4.32
C ASN A 62 3.00 8.50 -4.95
N VAL A 63 3.12 7.49 -4.11
CA VAL A 63 2.81 6.09 -4.44
C VAL A 63 1.51 5.77 -3.72
N GLU A 64 0.50 5.32 -4.45
CA GLU A 64 -0.77 4.92 -3.88
C GLU A 64 -0.94 3.40 -4.01
N ILE A 65 -1.20 2.74 -2.89
CA ILE A 65 -1.35 1.28 -2.82
C ILE A 65 -2.78 0.98 -2.38
N THR A 66 -3.45 0.06 -3.08
CA THR A 66 -4.79 -0.38 -2.69
C THR A 66 -4.92 -1.87 -2.90
N HIS A 67 -5.31 -2.57 -1.85
CA HIS A 67 -5.76 -3.95 -1.95
C HIS A 67 -7.27 -3.98 -2.14
N ARG A 68 -7.74 -5.03 -2.82
CA ARG A 68 -9.15 -5.41 -2.81
C ARG A 68 -9.27 -6.91 -3.03
N LYS A 69 -10.44 -7.47 -2.71
CA LYS A 69 -10.65 -8.92 -2.73
C LYS A 69 -9.52 -9.62 -1.95
N PHE A 70 -9.37 -10.93 -2.10
CA PHE A 70 -8.39 -11.66 -1.31
C PHE A 70 -6.96 -11.59 -1.86
N ASP A 71 -6.74 -10.97 -3.03
CA ASP A 71 -5.56 -11.19 -3.86
C ASP A 71 -5.21 -10.09 -4.86
N GLU A 72 -6.03 -9.06 -4.98
CA GLU A 72 -5.80 -8.01 -5.96
C GLU A 72 -5.09 -6.84 -5.28
N CYS A 73 -4.09 -6.31 -5.96
CA CYS A 73 -3.36 -5.11 -5.55
C CYS A 73 -3.22 -4.17 -6.74
N ALA A 74 -3.38 -2.89 -6.47
CA ALA A 74 -3.07 -1.81 -7.40
C ALA A 74 -1.95 -0.94 -6.83
N ILE A 75 -1.07 -0.47 -7.73
CA ILE A 75 -0.08 0.56 -7.43
C ILE A 75 -0.23 1.68 -8.45
N THR A 76 -0.62 2.85 -7.98
CA THR A 76 -0.79 4.06 -8.78
C THR A 76 0.17 5.15 -8.31
N TRP A 77 0.29 6.21 -9.11
CA TRP A 77 1.33 7.22 -8.96
C TRP A 77 0.78 8.61 -9.24
N ASN A 78 0.74 9.47 -8.23
CA ASN A 78 0.21 10.84 -8.30
C ASN A 78 -1.22 10.91 -8.85
N ARG A 79 -2.06 9.92 -8.57
CA ARG A 79 -3.45 9.87 -9.07
C ARG A 79 -4.47 10.35 -8.05
N VAL A 80 -4.14 10.28 -6.76
CA VAL A 80 -5.01 10.77 -5.70
C VAL A 80 -4.77 12.26 -5.48
N ASP A 81 -5.78 13.08 -5.78
CA ASP A 81 -5.82 14.47 -5.35
C ASP A 81 -6.38 14.54 -3.92
N MET A 82 -5.48 14.67 -2.95
CA MET A 82 -5.85 14.77 -1.53
C MET A 82 -6.49 16.12 -1.15
N SER A 83 -6.53 17.10 -2.06
CA SER A 83 -7.23 18.37 -1.84
C SER A 83 -8.69 18.34 -2.30
N ALA A 84 -9.05 17.36 -3.12
CA ALA A 84 -10.42 17.16 -3.57
C ALA A 84 -11.27 16.50 -2.47
N PRO A 85 -12.57 16.84 -2.38
CA PRO A 85 -13.48 16.13 -1.50
C PRO A 85 -13.54 14.63 -1.80
N ILE A 86 -13.70 13.82 -0.76
CA ILE A 86 -13.96 12.38 -0.89
C ILE A 86 -15.47 12.17 -0.87
N ASP A 87 -16.05 11.71 -1.98
CA ASP A 87 -17.46 11.33 -2.08
C ASP A 87 -17.58 9.80 -2.12
N TRP A 88 -17.62 9.16 -0.95
CA TRP A 88 -17.77 7.72 -0.84
C TRP A 88 -19.18 7.28 -1.23
N TYR A 89 -19.42 7.18 -2.54
CA TYR A 89 -20.67 6.70 -3.15
C TYR A 89 -21.93 7.44 -2.66
N ALA A 90 -21.85 8.74 -2.35
CA ALA A 90 -22.96 9.52 -1.78
C ALA A 90 -23.58 8.89 -0.51
N THR A 91 -22.81 8.08 0.23
CA THR A 91 -23.26 7.42 1.47
C THR A 91 -23.40 8.39 2.64
N GLY A 92 -22.80 9.59 2.54
CA GLY A 92 -22.78 10.59 3.60
C GLY A 92 -21.68 10.37 4.65
N ILE A 93 -20.82 9.37 4.49
CA ILE A 93 -19.64 9.19 5.35
C ILE A 93 -18.70 10.40 5.19
N GLN A 94 -18.26 10.98 6.31
CA GLN A 94 -17.37 12.12 6.31
C GLN A 94 -15.92 11.65 6.36
N LEU A 95 -15.26 11.67 5.20
CA LEU A 95 -13.88 11.24 5.03
C LEU A 95 -12.96 12.42 4.74
N ASP A 96 -11.77 12.41 5.32
CA ASP A 96 -10.68 13.34 5.04
C ASP A 96 -9.32 12.62 5.06
N TRP A 97 -8.25 13.27 4.64
CA TRP A 97 -6.90 12.72 4.67
C TRP A 97 -6.20 13.03 5.98
N ARG A 98 -5.67 11.99 6.63
CA ARG A 98 -4.87 12.14 7.84
C ARG A 98 -3.44 11.69 7.60
N ALA A 99 -2.49 12.56 7.90
CA ALA A 99 -1.05 12.26 7.83
C ALA A 99 -0.59 11.43 9.04
N ASP A 100 0.15 10.36 8.76
CA ASP A 100 0.83 9.44 9.69
C ASP A 100 0.01 8.98 10.93
N PRO A 101 -1.29 8.63 10.80
CA PRO A 101 -2.07 8.18 11.96
C PRO A 101 -1.58 6.82 12.49
N HIS A 102 -0.92 6.00 11.66
CA HIS A 102 -0.43 4.67 12.02
C HIS A 102 1.02 4.68 12.51
N ALA A 103 1.35 3.83 13.50
CA ALA A 103 2.69 3.77 14.09
C ALA A 103 3.77 3.38 13.08
N ALA A 104 3.49 2.41 12.20
CA ALA A 104 4.41 2.00 11.14
C ALA A 104 4.76 3.16 10.17
N LEU A 105 3.80 4.04 9.85
CA LEU A 105 4.06 5.23 9.03
C LEU A 105 4.99 6.21 9.74
N ARG A 106 4.70 6.51 11.03
CA ARG A 106 5.56 7.36 11.84
C ARG A 106 6.97 6.79 11.99
N ASN A 107 7.09 5.46 12.08
CA ASN A 107 8.37 4.80 12.16
C ASN A 107 9.17 4.95 10.85
N ALA A 108 8.54 4.85 9.69
CA ALA A 108 9.17 4.98 8.38
C ALA A 108 9.46 6.45 7.96
N ARG A 109 8.71 7.42 8.49
CA ARG A 109 8.82 8.82 8.12
C ARG A 109 10.24 9.39 8.32
N GLY A 110 10.69 10.17 7.35
CA GLY A 110 12.01 10.81 7.32
C GLY A 110 13.16 9.85 7.01
N ARG A 111 12.89 8.55 6.82
CA ARG A 111 13.93 7.56 6.51
C ARG A 111 14.03 7.35 5.01
N VAL A 112 15.24 7.04 4.57
CA VAL A 112 15.57 6.81 3.16
C VAL A 112 15.08 5.43 2.73
N LEU A 113 14.34 5.36 1.62
CA LEU A 113 13.93 4.11 0.99
C LEU A 113 15.14 3.40 0.37
N ARG A 114 15.33 2.13 0.73
CA ARG A 114 16.44 1.29 0.29
C ARG A 114 16.01 0.16 -0.63
N GLU A 115 14.83 -0.38 -0.41
CA GLU A 115 14.32 -1.51 -1.19
C GLU A 115 12.80 -1.53 -1.23
N VAL A 116 12.25 -2.05 -2.32
CA VAL A 116 10.82 -2.35 -2.48
C VAL A 116 10.64 -3.79 -2.94
N ASN A 117 9.75 -4.51 -2.27
CA ASN A 117 9.39 -5.89 -2.57
C ASN A 117 7.88 -6.05 -2.71
N ILE A 118 7.46 -7.01 -3.52
CA ILE A 118 6.10 -7.54 -3.48
C ILE A 118 6.14 -8.88 -2.76
N VAL A 119 5.27 -9.04 -1.77
CA VAL A 119 5.18 -10.25 -0.95
C VAL A 119 3.99 -11.08 -1.43
N GLU A 120 4.24 -12.34 -1.76
CA GLU A 120 3.22 -13.34 -2.08
C GLU A 120 3.10 -14.36 -0.97
N ARG A 121 1.86 -14.75 -0.66
CA ARG A 121 1.57 -15.94 0.14
C ARG A 121 1.46 -17.16 -0.76
N THR A 122 2.20 -18.21 -0.43
CA THR A 122 2.00 -19.54 -1.00
C THR A 122 0.85 -20.24 -0.28
N THR A 123 -0.11 -20.76 -1.05
CA THR A 123 -1.30 -21.42 -0.54
C THR A 123 -1.36 -22.89 -0.98
N VAL A 124 -2.20 -23.68 -0.33
CA VAL A 124 -2.47 -25.08 -0.70
C VAL A 124 -3.49 -25.21 -1.83
N ALA A 125 -4.08 -24.11 -2.30
CA ALA A 125 -5.09 -24.13 -3.35
C ALA A 125 -4.43 -24.26 -4.73
N GLU A 126 -4.72 -25.34 -5.46
CA GLU A 126 -4.13 -25.61 -6.77
C GLU A 126 -4.47 -24.55 -7.82
N TRP A 127 -5.71 -24.04 -7.81
CA TRP A 127 -6.16 -23.01 -8.73
C TRP A 127 -5.52 -21.64 -8.45
N ARG A 128 -4.91 -21.48 -7.27
CA ARG A 128 -4.28 -20.25 -6.85
C ARG A 128 -3.17 -20.44 -5.82
N PRO A 129 -2.04 -21.00 -6.27
CA PRO A 129 -0.95 -21.38 -5.38
C PRO A 129 -0.23 -20.17 -4.80
N ARG A 130 -0.36 -18.98 -5.42
CA ARG A 130 0.24 -17.72 -4.98
C ARG A 130 -0.80 -16.61 -4.95
N VAL A 131 -0.75 -15.81 -3.89
CA VAL A 131 -1.67 -14.71 -3.64
C VAL A 131 -0.87 -13.46 -3.29
N LEU A 132 -1.13 -12.35 -3.98
CA LEU A 132 -0.55 -11.06 -3.61
C LEU A 132 -0.99 -10.70 -2.20
N HIS A 133 -0.01 -10.48 -1.33
CA HIS A 133 -0.28 -10.17 0.06
C HIS A 133 0.12 -8.77 0.43
N ALA A 134 1.29 -8.30 0.03
CA ALA A 134 1.76 -6.99 0.45
C ALA A 134 2.71 -6.32 -0.54
N VAL A 135 2.78 -5.00 -0.45
CA VAL A 135 3.88 -4.19 -0.96
C VAL A 135 4.73 -3.77 0.22
N GLU A 136 5.97 -4.23 0.25
CA GLU A 136 6.94 -4.02 1.32
C GLU A 136 7.95 -2.94 0.91
N PHE A 137 8.17 -1.99 1.80
CA PHE A 137 9.13 -0.90 1.68
C PHE A 137 10.14 -1.05 2.81
N LEU A 138 11.41 -1.24 2.46
CA LEU A 138 12.52 -1.27 3.41
C LEU A 138 13.20 0.09 3.40
N PHE A 139 13.10 0.78 4.52
CA PHE A 139 13.77 2.04 4.79
C PHE A 139 15.00 1.81 5.66
N GLU A 140 15.85 2.83 5.80
CA GLU A 140 16.98 2.78 6.73
C GLU A 140 16.53 2.53 8.19
N GLY A 141 16.72 1.30 8.64
CA GLY A 141 16.36 0.87 9.99
C GLY A 141 14.85 0.82 10.27
N ALA A 142 14.00 0.82 9.23
CA ALA A 142 12.55 0.65 9.38
C ALA A 142 11.97 -0.16 8.23
N ARG A 143 10.88 -0.86 8.51
CA ARG A 143 10.08 -1.59 7.54
C ARG A 143 8.67 -1.00 7.53
N LEU A 144 8.07 -0.96 6.36
CA LEU A 144 6.65 -0.66 6.20
C LEU A 144 6.09 -1.61 5.15
N ALA A 145 5.03 -2.34 5.49
CA ALA A 145 4.28 -3.11 4.52
C ALA A 145 2.83 -2.66 4.49
N VAL A 146 2.32 -2.41 3.29
CA VAL A 146 0.89 -2.30 3.01
C VAL A 146 0.42 -3.67 2.59
N PHE A 147 -0.43 -4.32 3.37
CA PHE A 147 -0.85 -5.69 3.12
C PHE A 147 -2.36 -5.82 2.95
N ASN A 148 -2.80 -6.90 2.32
CA ASN A 148 -4.21 -7.27 2.20
C ASN A 148 -4.71 -7.78 3.55
N ALA A 149 -5.57 -7.00 4.20
CA ALA A 149 -6.17 -7.28 5.49
C ALA A 149 -7.58 -7.85 5.36
N MET A 150 -7.76 -8.82 4.45
CA MET A 150 -9.06 -9.35 4.00
C MET A 150 -9.85 -8.28 3.24
N ASP A 151 -9.46 -8.04 1.99
CA ASP A 151 -10.06 -7.08 1.05
C ASP A 151 -9.96 -5.58 1.37
N GLU A 152 -9.50 -5.24 2.57
CA GLU A 152 -9.05 -3.91 2.98
C GLU A 152 -7.52 -3.78 3.01
N ASN A 153 -7.01 -2.56 3.22
CA ASN A 153 -5.58 -2.33 3.46
C ASN A 153 -5.23 -2.50 4.94
N GLY A 154 -4.09 -3.12 5.20
CA GLY A 154 -3.43 -3.19 6.50
C GLY A 154 -2.03 -2.55 6.46
N LEU A 155 -1.54 -2.12 7.61
CA LEU A 155 -0.19 -1.59 7.78
C LEU A 155 0.56 -2.31 8.88
N THR A 156 1.82 -2.66 8.63
CA THR A 156 2.69 -3.25 9.65
C THR A 156 4.16 -2.87 9.42
N ASP A 157 4.92 -2.76 10.51
CA ASP A 157 6.39 -2.70 10.50
C ASP A 157 7.03 -3.99 11.02
N VAL A 158 6.22 -4.94 11.48
CA VAL A 158 6.67 -6.27 11.92
C VAL A 158 6.90 -7.15 10.69
N PRO A 159 8.10 -7.72 10.48
CA PRO A 159 8.34 -8.66 9.40
C PRO A 159 7.48 -9.92 9.56
N GLU A 160 7.24 -10.66 8.47
CA GLU A 160 6.50 -11.94 8.49
C GLU A 160 7.25 -13.09 9.20
N LEU A 161 8.19 -12.80 10.11
CA LEU A 161 9.00 -13.75 10.87
C LEU A 161 8.17 -14.73 11.72
N ASP A 162 6.94 -14.37 12.08
CA ASP A 162 6.03 -15.20 12.87
C ASP A 162 5.17 -16.15 12.01
N LEU A 163 5.35 -16.16 10.68
CA LEU A 163 4.62 -17.03 9.76
C LEU A 163 5.57 -18.03 9.07
N PRO A 164 5.12 -19.27 8.78
CA PRO A 164 6.00 -20.29 8.22
C PRO A 164 6.74 -19.80 6.96
N VAL A 165 8.07 -19.85 6.96
CA VAL A 165 8.94 -19.36 5.86
C VAL A 165 8.55 -19.96 4.51
N ASN A 166 8.08 -21.20 4.51
CA ASN A 166 7.65 -21.95 3.32
C ASN A 166 6.38 -21.37 2.67
N SER A 167 5.70 -20.45 3.36
CA SER A 167 4.43 -19.86 2.93
C SER A 167 4.59 -18.48 2.30
N TRP A 168 5.81 -17.95 2.15
CA TRP A 168 6.02 -16.58 1.69
C TRP A 168 7.14 -16.46 0.66
N ARG A 169 6.91 -15.64 -0.35
CA ARG A 169 7.90 -15.29 -1.39
C ARG A 169 7.98 -13.78 -1.51
N ARG A 170 9.21 -13.26 -1.60
CA ARG A 170 9.47 -11.86 -1.96
C ARG A 170 9.89 -11.78 -3.42
N VAL A 171 9.22 -10.94 -4.18
CA VAL A 171 9.59 -10.55 -5.54
C VAL A 171 10.18 -9.16 -5.48
N HIS A 172 11.49 -9.07 -5.71
CA HIS A 172 12.22 -7.81 -5.63
C HIS A 172 11.85 -6.86 -6.76
N VAL A 173 11.55 -5.61 -6.40
CA VAL A 173 11.12 -4.55 -7.34
C VAL A 173 12.26 -3.57 -7.60
N ALA A 174 12.86 -2.99 -6.56
CA ALA A 174 13.93 -1.99 -6.67
C ALA A 174 14.73 -1.89 -5.37
#